data_AF-A0A7C2Y4M6-F1
#
_entry.id   AF-A0A7C2Y4M6-F1
#
_cell.length_a   1.000
_cell.length_b   1.000
_cell.length_c   1.000
_cell.angle_alpha   90.00
_cell.angle_beta   90.00
_cell.angle_gamma   90.00
#
_symmetry.space_group_name_H-M   'P 1'
#
loop_
_entity.id
_entity.type
_entity.pdbx_description
1 polymer ?
#
loop_
_entity_poly.entity_id
_entity_poly.type
_entity_poly.pdbx_seq_one_letter_code
_entity_poly.pdbx_strand_id
1 'polypeptide(L)'
;ILCCGGLGGVMEAACRGAQSKGGLTIGIVPDTGDGNAYLDVVIRTGLSHARNVVVVQTADAVVAVGGALGTLSELAIALKLGRAVFGYRTHDIPGVVACETPEEAAVRALDAARRFRSNHSPRAVREQI
;
A
#
# COMPACT_ATOMS: atom_id res chain seq x y z
N ILE A 1 -8.69 6.27 0.89
CA ILE A 1 -7.57 6.60 -0.02
C ILE A 1 -6.86 5.30 -0.34
N LEU A 2 -6.58 5.03 -1.60
CA LEU A 2 -5.72 3.93 -2.04
C LEU A 2 -4.38 4.52 -2.50
N CYS A 3 -3.28 4.00 -1.98
CA CYS A 3 -1.93 4.36 -2.42
C CYS A 3 -1.24 3.11 -2.98
N CYS A 4 -0.54 3.24 -4.10
CA CYS A 4 0.20 2.13 -4.73
C CYS A 4 1.42 2.62 -5.52
N GLY A 5 2.16 1.70 -6.14
CA GLY A 5 3.28 2.02 -7.04
C GLY A 5 2.87 2.60 -8.40
N GLY A 6 1.56 2.71 -8.68
CA GLY A 6 1.02 3.50 -9.78
C GLY A 6 1.18 2.91 -11.19
N LEU A 7 1.78 1.74 -11.37
CA LEU A 7 1.90 1.10 -12.69
C LEU A 7 0.67 0.23 -13.03
N GLY A 8 0.79 -0.61 -14.06
CA GLY A 8 -0.26 -1.50 -14.55
C GLY A 8 -0.56 -2.71 -13.65
N GLY A 9 -1.40 -3.62 -14.16
CA GLY A 9 -1.70 -4.91 -13.52
C GLY A 9 -2.57 -4.76 -12.26
N VAL A 10 -2.16 -5.39 -11.16
CA VAL A 10 -2.90 -5.36 -9.88
C VAL A 10 -3.14 -3.93 -9.39
N MET A 11 -2.13 -3.06 -9.51
CA MET A 11 -2.22 -1.67 -9.04
C MET A 11 -3.26 -0.89 -9.83
N GLU A 12 -3.29 -1.06 -11.16
CA GLU A 12 -4.29 -0.45 -12.03
C GLU A 12 -5.71 -0.96 -11.72
N ALA A 13 -5.87 -2.28 -11.54
CA ALA A 13 -7.16 -2.86 -11.19
C ALA A 13 -7.66 -2.35 -9.82
N ALA A 14 -6.77 -2.21 -8.84
CA ALA A 14 -7.11 -1.65 -7.53
C ALA A 14 -7.51 -0.17 -7.64
N CYS A 15 -6.77 0.63 -8.43
CA CYS A 15 -7.10 2.03 -8.67
C CYS A 15 -8.46 2.19 -9.34
N ARG A 16 -8.75 1.41 -10.39
CA ARG A 16 -10.07 1.38 -11.03
C ARG A 16 -11.18 1.03 -10.04
N GLY A 17 -10.95 0.02 -9.19
CA GLY A 17 -11.91 -0.37 -8.15
C GLY A 17 -12.19 0.75 -7.16
N ALA A 18 -11.14 1.40 -6.63
CA ALA A 18 -11.27 2.53 -5.71
C ALA A 18 -12.00 3.72 -6.36
N GLN A 19 -11.62 4.09 -7.58
CA GLN A 19 -12.25 5.19 -8.32
C GLN A 19 -13.73 4.91 -8.61
N SER A 20 -14.10 3.67 -8.96
CA SER A 20 -15.51 3.29 -9.20
C SER A 20 -16.43 3.49 -7.98
N LYS A 21 -15.86 3.66 -6.79
CA LYS A 21 -16.55 3.95 -5.53
C LYS A 21 -16.30 5.37 -5.01
N GLY A 22 -15.74 6.25 -5.83
CA GLY A 22 -15.40 7.64 -5.48
C GLY A 22 -14.22 7.75 -4.51
N GLY A 23 -13.37 6.73 -4.41
CA GLY A 23 -12.17 6.75 -3.59
C GLY A 23 -11.00 7.42 -4.30
N LEU A 24 -10.24 8.26 -3.57
CA LEU A 24 -9.01 8.89 -4.05
C LEU A 24 -7.90 7.85 -4.28
N THR A 25 -7.26 7.88 -5.46
CA THR A 25 -6.13 7.04 -5.83
C THR A 25 -4.83 7.83 -5.97
N ILE A 26 -3.77 7.32 -5.37
CA ILE A 26 -2.43 7.92 -5.40
C ILE A 26 -1.43 6.90 -5.92
N GLY A 27 -0.65 7.29 -6.93
CA GLY A 27 0.41 6.46 -7.50
C GLY A 27 1.77 7.10 -7.25
N ILE A 28 2.63 6.39 -6.52
CA ILE A 28 4.04 6.77 -6.33
C ILE A 28 4.84 6.00 -7.39
N VAL A 29 5.19 6.67 -8.47
CA VAL A 29 5.77 6.03 -9.67
C VAL A 29 7.31 6.07 -9.63
N PRO A 30 7.99 5.08 -10.23
CA PRO A 30 9.46 4.95 -10.16
C PRO A 30 10.22 6.01 -10.95
N ASP A 31 9.60 6.61 -11.95
CA ASP A 31 10.23 7.52 -12.92
C ASP A 31 9.36 8.76 -13.16
N THR A 32 9.47 9.37 -14.34
CA THR A 32 8.75 10.58 -14.75
C THR A 32 7.44 10.31 -15.48
N GLY A 33 7.04 9.04 -15.61
CA GLY A 33 5.80 8.65 -16.27
C GLY A 33 4.52 9.07 -15.53
N ASP A 34 3.39 8.93 -16.20
CA ASP A 34 2.08 9.29 -15.66
C ASP A 34 1.43 8.17 -14.82
N GLY A 35 1.99 6.96 -14.85
CA GLY A 35 1.39 5.79 -14.22
C GLY A 35 0.16 5.27 -14.97
N ASN A 36 -0.74 4.59 -14.27
CA ASN A 36 -1.97 4.06 -14.84
C ASN A 36 -3.08 5.12 -14.93
N ALA A 37 -4.06 4.88 -15.81
CA ALA A 37 -5.11 5.84 -16.15
C ALA A 37 -6.13 6.13 -15.03
N TYR A 38 -6.06 5.40 -13.91
CA TYR A 38 -7.02 5.51 -12.81
C TYR A 38 -6.42 6.21 -11.58
N LEU A 39 -5.29 6.89 -11.74
CA LEU A 39 -4.66 7.70 -10.70
C LEU A 39 -5.22 9.12 -10.67
N ASP A 40 -5.68 9.58 -9.52
CA ASP A 40 -6.06 10.98 -9.30
C ASP A 40 -4.83 11.85 -9.01
N VAL A 41 -3.83 11.27 -8.32
CA VAL A 41 -2.57 11.95 -7.96
C VAL A 41 -1.38 11.07 -8.33
N VAL A 42 -0.44 11.65 -9.07
CA VAL A 42 0.81 10.98 -9.47
C VAL A 42 2.00 11.66 -8.77
N ILE A 43 2.73 10.90 -7.96
CA ILE A 43 3.97 11.33 -7.32
C ILE A 43 5.14 10.74 -8.11
N ARG A 44 5.77 11.58 -8.93
CA ARG A 44 6.94 11.22 -9.74
C ARG A 44 8.19 11.26 -8.88
N THR A 45 8.74 10.09 -8.55
CA THR A 45 9.85 10.01 -7.58
C THR A 45 11.22 10.08 -8.22
N GLY A 46 11.40 9.52 -9.42
CA GLY A 46 12.73 9.30 -10.00
C GLY A 46 13.62 8.34 -9.19
N LEU A 47 13.04 7.60 -8.23
CA LEU A 47 13.77 6.74 -7.30
C LEU A 47 13.89 5.29 -7.77
N SER A 48 13.38 4.95 -8.96
CA SER A 48 13.32 3.58 -9.45
C SER A 48 12.73 2.65 -8.36
N HIS A 49 13.35 1.52 -8.04
CA HIS A 49 12.89 0.59 -7.01
C HIS A 49 12.94 1.16 -5.58
N ALA A 50 13.73 2.19 -5.29
CA ALA A 50 13.80 2.77 -3.95
C ALA A 50 12.48 3.43 -3.53
N ARG A 51 11.61 3.78 -4.50
CA ARG A 51 10.25 4.28 -4.27
C ARG A 51 9.37 3.30 -3.49
N ASN A 52 9.68 2.00 -3.48
CA ASN A 52 8.93 0.99 -2.74
C ASN A 52 8.88 1.35 -1.25
N VAL A 53 9.95 1.92 -0.70
CA VAL A 53 9.99 2.38 0.70
C VAL A 53 8.98 3.50 0.93
N VAL A 54 8.87 4.44 -0.01
CA VAL A 54 7.93 5.57 0.08
C VAL A 54 6.49 5.05 0.02
N VAL A 55 6.19 4.09 -0.86
CA VAL A 55 4.86 3.46 -0.94
C VAL A 55 4.46 2.83 0.39
N VAL A 56 5.33 2.02 0.96
CA VAL A 56 5.03 1.31 2.21
C VAL A 56 4.96 2.28 3.39
N GLN A 57 5.87 3.25 3.47
CA GLN A 57 5.90 4.24 4.55
C GLN A 57 4.66 5.14 4.57
N THR A 58 4.07 5.40 3.39
CA THR A 58 2.85 6.19 3.23
C THR A 58 1.60 5.41 3.70
N ALA A 59 1.66 4.08 3.78
CA ALA A 59 0.50 3.26 4.07
C ALA A 59 0.28 3.01 5.58
N ASP A 60 -0.96 3.14 6.02
CA ASP A 60 -1.38 2.75 7.37
C ASP A 60 -1.46 1.22 7.54
N ALA A 61 -1.82 0.51 6.46
CA ALA A 61 -1.84 -0.94 6.34
C ALA A 61 -1.58 -1.33 4.88
N VAL A 62 -1.06 -2.53 4.65
CA VAL A 62 -0.64 -3.00 3.31
C VAL A 62 -1.49 -4.20 2.87
N VAL A 63 -1.94 -4.17 1.62
CA VAL A 63 -2.55 -5.31 0.94
C VAL A 63 -1.59 -5.79 -0.15
N ALA A 64 -1.24 -7.08 -0.14
CA ALA A 64 -0.41 -7.69 -1.17
C ALA A 64 -1.24 -8.70 -1.98
N VAL A 65 -1.29 -8.53 -3.29
CA VAL A 65 -2.03 -9.41 -4.21
C VAL A 65 -1.10 -9.97 -5.26
N GLY A 66 -1.05 -11.30 -5.40
CA GLY A 66 -0.06 -11.94 -6.27
C GLY A 66 1.36 -11.81 -5.72
N GLY A 67 2.37 -12.21 -6.49
CA GLY A 67 3.75 -12.11 -6.06
C GLY A 67 4.76 -12.07 -7.18
N ALA A 68 5.56 -11.01 -7.19
CA ALA A 68 6.85 -10.92 -7.88
C ALA A 68 7.89 -10.33 -6.93
N LEU A 69 9.16 -10.24 -7.34
CA LEU A 69 10.25 -9.69 -6.52
C LEU A 69 9.95 -8.27 -5.99
N GLY A 70 9.24 -7.44 -6.77
CA GLY A 70 8.81 -6.11 -6.33
C GLY A 70 7.83 -6.17 -5.14
N THR A 71 6.89 -7.12 -5.15
CA THR A 71 5.97 -7.34 -4.03
C THR A 71 6.74 -7.86 -2.82
N LEU A 72 7.65 -8.81 -3.01
CA LEU A 72 8.48 -9.35 -1.92
C LEU A 72 9.28 -8.27 -1.20
N SER A 73 9.86 -7.31 -1.93
CA SER A 73 10.60 -6.21 -1.31
C SER A 73 9.70 -5.27 -0.51
N GLU A 74 8.50 -4.95 -1.00
CA GLU A 74 7.52 -4.15 -0.26
C GLU A 74 7.02 -4.87 1.00
N LEU A 75 6.81 -6.19 0.94
CA LEU A 75 6.47 -7.02 2.10
C LEU A 75 7.56 -6.93 3.18
N ALA A 76 8.83 -7.11 2.81
CA ALA A 76 9.95 -7.03 3.74
C ALA A 76 10.05 -5.64 4.40
N ILE A 77 9.87 -4.56 3.63
CA ILE A 77 9.87 -3.19 4.14
C ILE A 77 8.69 -2.98 5.11
N ALA A 78 7.49 -3.47 4.76
CA ALA A 78 6.29 -3.31 5.57
C ALA A 78 6.44 -3.95 6.95
N LEU A 79 6.94 -5.18 6.99
CA LEU A 79 7.21 -5.90 8.23
C LEU A 79 8.28 -5.18 9.06
N LYS A 80 9.35 -4.68 8.43
CA LYS A 80 10.39 -3.91 9.13
C LYS A 80 9.85 -2.62 9.75
N LEU A 81 8.85 -1.99 9.13
CA LEU A 81 8.20 -0.78 9.61
C LEU A 81 7.02 -1.05 10.56
N GLY A 82 6.74 -2.32 10.91
CA GLY A 82 5.63 -2.69 11.78
C GLY A 82 4.25 -2.44 11.17
N ARG A 83 4.15 -2.40 9.83
CA ARG A 83 2.88 -2.25 9.13
C ARG A 83 2.13 -3.57 9.12
N ALA A 84 0.83 -3.54 9.41
CA ALA A 84 -0.02 -4.71 9.23
C ALA A 84 -0.12 -5.05 7.74
N VAL A 85 0.07 -6.34 7.40
CA VAL A 85 0.07 -6.80 6.01
C VAL A 85 -0.92 -7.93 5.82
N PHE A 86 -1.77 -7.81 4.80
CA PHE A 86 -2.79 -8.79 4.43
C PHE A 86 -2.57 -9.27 3.00
N GLY A 87 -2.34 -10.57 2.82
CA GLY A 87 -1.88 -11.15 1.57
C GLY A 87 -2.92 -12.05 0.92
N TYR A 88 -3.24 -11.82 -0.36
CA TYR A 88 -4.05 -12.71 -1.19
C TYR A 88 -3.21 -13.28 -2.33
N ARG A 89 -3.04 -14.61 -2.36
CA ARG A 89 -2.21 -15.34 -3.34
C ARG A 89 -0.80 -14.74 -3.50
N THR A 90 -0.18 -14.35 -2.39
CA THR A 90 1.18 -13.78 -2.35
C THR A 90 2.18 -14.71 -1.68
N HIS A 91 3.41 -14.24 -1.47
CA HIS A 91 4.47 -14.97 -0.79
C HIS A 91 4.08 -15.36 0.64
N ASP A 92 4.42 -16.59 1.03
CA ASP A 92 4.28 -17.06 2.41
C ASP A 92 5.47 -16.56 3.25
N ILE A 93 5.23 -15.52 4.04
CA ILE A 93 6.25 -14.83 4.84
C ILE A 93 5.69 -14.62 6.26
N PRO A 94 6.45 -14.99 7.32
CA PRO A 94 6.04 -14.70 8.69
C PRO A 94 5.70 -13.22 8.91
N GLY A 95 4.51 -12.97 9.48
CA GLY A 95 3.98 -11.62 9.72
C GLY A 95 3.05 -11.09 8.62
N VAL A 96 3.01 -11.74 7.45
CA VAL A 96 1.96 -11.50 6.46
C VAL A 96 0.75 -12.35 6.80
N VAL A 97 -0.41 -11.72 6.95
CA VAL A 97 -1.63 -12.46 7.25
C VAL A 97 -2.31 -12.91 5.96
N ALA A 98 -2.29 -14.22 5.70
CA ALA A 98 -2.94 -14.80 4.55
C ALA A 98 -4.47 -14.56 4.59
N CYS A 99 -5.02 -14.24 3.43
CA CYS A 99 -6.43 -14.01 3.17
C CYS A 99 -6.87 -14.88 1.99
N GLU A 100 -8.08 -15.42 2.05
CA GLU A 100 -8.63 -16.32 1.04
C GLU A 100 -9.20 -15.56 -0.16
N THR A 101 -9.56 -14.29 0.03
CA THR A 101 -10.15 -13.44 -1.01
C THR A 101 -9.53 -12.04 -1.02
N PRO A 102 -9.52 -11.33 -2.17
CA PRO A 102 -9.13 -9.92 -2.22
C PRO A 102 -9.98 -9.04 -1.30
N GLU A 103 -11.28 -9.33 -1.19
CA GLU A 103 -12.23 -8.61 -0.36
C GLU A 103 -11.88 -8.73 1.12
N GLU A 104 -11.55 -9.93 1.58
CA GLU A 104 -11.09 -10.17 2.96
C GLU A 104 -9.82 -9.36 3.24
N ALA A 105 -8.83 -9.40 2.34
CA ALA A 105 -7.59 -8.66 2.49
C ALA A 105 -7.84 -7.15 2.60
N ALA A 106 -8.73 -6.61 1.76
CA ALA A 106 -9.10 -5.20 1.75
C ALA A 106 -9.84 -4.79 3.05
N VAL A 107 -10.83 -5.58 3.50
CA VAL A 107 -11.58 -5.30 4.73
C VAL A 107 -10.67 -5.29 5.94
N ARG A 108 -9.82 -6.30 6.08
CA ARG A 108 -8.90 -6.42 7.21
C ARG A 108 -7.85 -5.31 7.22
N ALA A 109 -7.36 -4.90 6.05
CA ALA A 109 -6.46 -3.76 5.93
C ALA A 109 -7.13 -2.44 6.33
N LEU A 110 -8.40 -2.22 5.96
CA LEU A 110 -9.16 -1.03 6.37
C LEU A 110 -9.35 -0.97 7.89
N ASP A 111 -9.67 -2.10 8.52
CA ASP A 111 -9.81 -2.16 9.98
C ASP A 111 -8.48 -1.93 10.70
N ALA A 112 -7.39 -2.49 10.19
CA ALA A 112 -6.04 -2.22 10.70
C ALA A 112 -5.65 -0.74 10.55
N ALA A 113 -5.92 -0.14 9.39
CA ALA A 113 -5.63 1.27 9.13
C ALA A 113 -6.37 2.22 10.08
N ARG A 114 -7.64 1.92 10.39
CA ARG A 114 -8.43 2.70 11.38
C ARG A 114 -7.78 2.69 12.77
N ARG A 115 -7.28 1.53 13.21
CA ARG A 115 -6.57 1.37 14.50
C ARG A 115 -5.19 2.01 14.50
N PHE A 116 -4.49 1.96 13.37
CA PHE A 116 -3.20 2.62 13.23
C PHE A 116 -3.33 4.14 13.47
N ARG A 117 -4.33 4.77 12.86
CA ARG A 117 -4.60 6.21 13.02
C ARG A 117 -5.07 6.60 14.42
N SER A 118 -5.84 5.78 15.12
CA SER A 118 -6.22 6.08 16.51
C SER A 118 -5.03 6.12 17.45
N ASN A 119 -4.02 5.29 17.18
CA ASN A 119 -2.81 5.18 18.01
C ASN A 119 -1.73 6.21 17.66
N HIS A 120 -1.78 6.80 16.46
CA HIS A 120 -0.79 7.76 15.96
C HIS A 120 -1.34 9.18 15.81
N SER A 121 -2.26 9.60 16.70
CA SER A 121 -2.74 10.99 16.67
C SER A 121 -1.56 11.97 16.83
N PRO A 122 -1.53 13.11 16.10
CA PRO A 122 -0.44 14.09 16.20
C PRO A 122 -0.17 14.63 17.60
N ARG A 123 -1.09 14.45 18.57
CA ARG A 123 -0.87 14.80 19.97
C ARG A 123 0.17 13.91 20.66
N ALA A 124 0.29 12.64 20.28
CA ALA A 124 1.19 11.69 20.95
C ALA A 124 2.69 11.95 20.67
N VAL A 125 3.02 12.65 19.59
CA VAL A 125 4.41 12.97 19.21
C VAL A 125 4.94 14.22 19.94
N ARG A 126 4.06 15.07 20.49
CA ARG A 126 4.47 16.29 21.20
C ARG A 126 5.04 16.04 22.60
N GLU A 127 4.94 14.82 23.12
CA GLU A 127 5.43 14.47 24.47
C GLU A 127 6.83 13.82 24.46
N GLN A 128 7.53 13.82 23.32
CA GLN A 128 8.87 13.21 23.19
C GLN A 128 9.94 14.15 22.59
N ILE A 129 9.74 15.47 22.68
CA ILE A 129 10.77 16.49 22.36
C ILE A 129 10.85 17.50 23.49
#